data_AF-A0A853CKT6-F1
#
_entry.id   AF-A0A853CKT6-F1
#
_cell.length_a   1.000
_cell.length_b   1.000
_cell.length_c   1.000
_cell.angle_alpha   90.00
_cell.angle_beta   90.00
_cell.angle_gamma   90.00
#
_symmetry.space_group_name_H-M   'P 1'
#
loop_
_entity.id
_entity.type
_entity.pdbx_description
1 polymer ?
#
loop_
_entity_poly.entity_id
_entity_poly.type
_entity_poly.pdbx_seq_one_letter_code
_entity_poly.pdbx_strand_id
1 'polypeptide(L)'
;MGRRRSLPLHQRYEECLDTLSAERMAFEATFRHTDADGTEWLYHLQLSGEDGGGLDLANPVDAEHQAYAMRCKEPGWEELRPVLLLAPRPIRAAMETWARDGAL
;
A
#
# COMPACT_ATOMS: atom_id res chain seq x y z
N MET A 1 -3.41 25.81 19.96
CA MET A 1 -2.40 25.35 18.99
C MET A 1 -3.11 24.53 17.93
N GLY A 2 -3.27 25.02 16.69
CA GLY A 2 -3.96 24.24 15.66
C GLY A 2 -3.10 23.05 15.23
N ARG A 3 -3.65 21.83 15.22
CA ARG A 3 -2.98 20.70 14.56
C ARG A 3 -2.81 21.06 13.08
N ARG A 4 -1.58 21.24 12.61
CA ARG A 4 -1.30 21.16 11.17
C ARG A 4 -1.77 19.78 10.72
N ARG A 5 -2.67 19.71 9.75
CA ARG A 5 -2.97 18.43 9.09
C ARG A 5 -1.69 17.99 8.38
N SER A 6 -1.30 16.73 8.57
CA SER A 6 -0.31 16.05 7.74
C SER A 6 -0.72 16.19 6.27
N LEU A 7 0.26 16.30 5.37
CA LEU A 7 -0.04 16.26 3.94
C LEU A 7 -0.60 14.86 3.58
N PRO A 8 -1.50 14.76 2.58
CA PRO A 8 -1.94 13.47 2.06
C PRO A 8 -0.77 12.58 1.67
N LEU A 9 -0.89 11.27 1.86
CA LEU A 9 0.21 10.30 1.71
C LEU A 9 0.82 10.32 0.30
N HIS A 10 0.02 10.50 -0.75
CA HIS A 10 0.51 10.67 -2.13
C HIS A 10 1.35 11.94 -2.37
N GLN A 11 1.42 12.86 -1.41
CA GLN A 11 2.28 14.06 -1.42
C GLN A 11 3.52 13.91 -0.52
N ARG A 12 3.63 12.78 0.18
CA ARG A 12 4.74 12.37 1.07
C ARG A 12 5.42 11.12 0.50
N TYR A 13 5.60 11.12 -0.82
CA TYR A 13 5.96 9.92 -1.59
C TYR A 13 7.24 9.25 -1.10
N GLU A 14 8.31 10.03 -0.83
CA GLU A 14 9.56 9.49 -0.28
C GLU A 14 9.36 8.86 1.11
N GLU A 15 8.55 9.47 1.99
CA GLU A 15 8.24 8.89 3.32
C GLU A 15 7.46 7.56 3.21
N CYS A 16 6.71 7.35 2.11
CA CYS A 16 6.07 6.07 1.81
C CYS A 16 7.06 5.07 1.18
N LEU A 17 8.06 5.52 0.41
CA LEU A 17 9.11 4.65 -0.11
C LEU A 17 10.01 4.12 1.01
N ASP A 18 10.26 4.93 2.04
CA ASP A 18 11.06 4.56 3.21
C ASP A 18 10.48 3.37 4.01
N THR A 19 9.17 3.12 3.95
CA THR A 19 8.52 2.00 4.70
C THR A 19 8.71 0.64 4.01
N LEU A 20 8.85 0.63 2.68
CA LEU A 20 8.81 -0.57 1.83
C LEU A 20 9.83 -1.66 2.22
N SER A 21 11.00 -1.28 2.74
CA SER A 21 12.06 -2.20 3.16
C SER A 21 11.69 -2.99 4.43
N ALA A 22 11.03 -2.32 5.39
CA ALA A 22 10.58 -2.93 6.64
C ALA A 22 9.33 -3.80 6.43
N GLU A 23 8.36 -3.29 5.66
CA GLU A 23 7.13 -4.00 5.31
C GLU A 23 7.35 -5.22 4.39
N ARG A 24 8.54 -5.31 3.77
CA ARG A 24 8.88 -6.27 2.70
C ARG A 24 7.99 -6.09 1.45
N MET A 25 7.55 -4.86 1.23
CA MET A 25 6.60 -4.47 0.18
C MET A 25 7.35 -4.24 -1.13
N ALA A 26 7.19 -5.15 -2.09
CA ALA A 26 7.83 -5.05 -3.41
C ALA A 26 7.05 -4.16 -4.39
N PHE A 27 5.74 -3.97 -4.16
CA PHE A 27 4.90 -3.06 -4.93
C PHE A 27 3.61 -2.75 -4.17
N GLU A 28 3.24 -1.47 -4.11
CA GLU A 28 1.92 -1.03 -3.67
C GLU A 28 1.31 -0.06 -4.70
N ALA A 29 0.00 -0.16 -4.91
CA ALA A 29 -0.77 0.83 -5.64
C ALA A 29 -2.18 1.01 -5.05
N THR A 30 -2.59 2.27 -4.86
CA THR A 30 -3.98 2.64 -4.56
C THR A 30 -4.63 3.24 -5.80
N PHE A 31 -5.70 2.63 -6.28
CA PHE A 31 -6.51 3.09 -7.41
C PHE A 31 -7.79 3.73 -6.88
N ARG A 32 -8.25 4.77 -7.56
CA ARG A 32 -9.57 5.37 -7.33
C ARG A 32 -10.42 5.23 -8.59
N HIS A 33 -11.65 4.79 -8.39
CA HIS A 33 -12.68 4.68 -9.42
C HIS A 33 -13.90 5.48 -8.98
N THR A 34 -14.66 6.02 -9.94
CA THR A 34 -15.91 6.73 -9.67
C THR A 34 -16.95 6.22 -10.66
N ASP A 35 -18.02 5.63 -10.15
CA ASP A 35 -19.13 5.16 -10.98
C ASP A 35 -19.91 6.33 -11.59
N ALA A 36 -20.74 6.02 -12.59
CA ALA A 36 -21.56 7.01 -13.30
C ALA A 36 -22.59 7.73 -12.40
N ASP A 37 -22.91 7.19 -11.22
CA ASP A 37 -23.78 7.80 -10.20
C ASP A 37 -23.03 8.68 -9.18
N GLY A 38 -21.69 8.71 -9.25
CA GLY A 38 -20.82 9.47 -8.34
C GLY A 38 -20.28 8.66 -7.16
N THR A 39 -20.58 7.35 -7.04
CA THR A 39 -19.99 6.49 -6.00
C THR A 39 -18.48 6.36 -6.20
N GLU A 40 -17.68 6.73 -5.19
CA GLU A 40 -16.21 6.57 -5.21
C GLU A 40 -15.79 5.24 -4.58
N TRP A 41 -14.96 4.48 -5.31
CA TRP A 41 -14.32 3.26 -4.85
C TRP A 41 -12.82 3.45 -4.74
N LEU A 42 -12.22 2.85 -3.71
CA LEU A 42 -10.77 2.73 -3.56
C LEU A 42 -10.38 1.26 -3.62
N TYR A 43 -9.51 0.91 -4.57
CA TYR A 43 -8.89 -0.40 -4.64
C TYR A 43 -7.45 -0.29 -4.19
N HIS A 44 -7.04 -1.17 -3.28
CA HIS A 44 -5.70 -1.17 -2.73
C HIS A 44 -5.04 -2.51 -3.08
N LEU A 45 -3.92 -2.46 -3.80
CA LEU A 45 -3.15 -3.61 -4.23
C LEU A 45 -1.78 -3.54 -3.58
N GLN A 46 -1.46 -4.54 -2.77
CA GLN A 46 -0.17 -4.75 -2.16
C GLN A 46 0.44 -6.06 -2.65
N LEU A 47 1.76 -6.08 -2.82
CA LEU A 47 2.56 -7.25 -3.09
C LEU A 47 3.78 -7.25 -2.17
N SER A 48 3.70 -8.06 -1.13
CA SER A 48 4.75 -8.27 -0.13
C SER A 48 5.36 -9.67 -0.23
N GLY A 49 6.50 -9.88 0.45
CA GLY A 49 7.00 -11.23 0.73
C GLY A 49 6.09 -12.01 1.69
N GLU A 50 6.16 -13.34 1.65
CA GLU A 50 5.38 -14.23 2.52
C GLU A 50 5.66 -14.01 4.02
N ASP A 51 6.90 -13.62 4.36
CA ASP A 51 7.35 -13.24 5.71
C ASP A 51 7.19 -11.72 6.00
N GLY A 52 6.49 -10.97 5.14
CA GLY A 52 6.25 -9.54 5.31
C GLY A 52 5.31 -9.24 6.47
N GLY A 53 5.76 -8.40 7.42
CA GLY A 53 4.97 -8.05 8.61
C GLY A 53 3.74 -7.18 8.32
N GLY A 54 3.63 -6.64 7.10
CA GLY A 54 2.67 -5.58 6.78
C GLY A 54 3.01 -4.27 7.49
N LEU A 55 2.00 -3.42 7.67
CA LEU A 55 2.11 -2.11 8.32
C LEU A 55 2.61 -2.22 9.78
N ASP A 56 3.74 -1.60 10.10
CA ASP A 56 4.20 -1.42 11.48
C ASP A 56 3.50 -0.21 12.09
N LEU A 57 2.46 -0.45 12.90
CA LEU A 57 1.68 0.61 13.54
C LEU A 57 2.47 1.44 14.58
N ALA A 58 3.74 1.11 14.87
CA ALA A 58 4.65 2.01 15.57
C ALA A 58 5.22 3.13 14.67
N ASN A 59 5.25 2.92 13.34
CA ASN A 59 5.57 3.94 12.36
C ASN A 59 4.36 4.88 12.16
N PRO A 60 4.53 6.21 12.29
CA PRO A 60 3.45 7.18 12.06
C PRO A 60 2.85 7.14 10.64
N VAL A 61 3.63 6.79 9.61
CA VAL A 61 3.17 6.72 8.21
C VAL A 61 2.19 5.55 8.05
N ASP A 62 2.58 4.37 8.48
CA ASP A 62 1.80 3.13 8.47
C ASP A 62 0.52 3.27 9.30
N ALA A 63 0.62 3.91 10.47
CA ALA A 63 -0.54 4.21 11.31
C ALA A 63 -1.53 5.17 10.63
N GLU A 64 -1.06 6.15 9.85
CA GLU A 64 -1.92 7.02 9.05
C GLU A 64 -2.53 6.30 7.84
N HIS A 65 -1.80 5.41 7.17
CA HIS A 65 -2.31 4.52 6.11
C HIS A 65 -3.44 3.64 6.65
N GLN A 66 -3.17 2.87 7.71
CA GLN A 66 -4.16 1.99 8.34
C GLN A 66 -5.39 2.77 8.80
N ALA A 67 -5.20 3.93 9.44
CA ALA A 67 -6.31 4.77 9.87
C ALA A 67 -7.15 5.29 8.70
N TYR A 68 -6.55 5.59 7.53
CA TYR A 68 -7.29 5.96 6.33
C TYR A 68 -8.02 4.76 5.72
N ALA A 69 -7.35 3.62 5.58
CA ALA A 69 -7.94 2.37 5.08
C ALA A 69 -9.19 1.97 5.90
N MET A 70 -9.12 2.00 7.23
CA MET A 70 -10.27 1.68 8.09
C MET A 70 -11.41 2.71 8.02
N ARG A 71 -11.17 3.95 7.55
CA ARG A 71 -12.23 4.93 7.29
C ARG A 71 -12.91 4.75 5.93
N CYS A 72 -12.26 4.06 4.99
CA CYS A 72 -12.77 3.83 3.65
C CYS A 72 -13.34 2.42 3.44
N LYS A 73 -13.08 1.49 4.38
CA LYS A 73 -13.70 0.15 4.39
C LYS A 73 -15.12 0.22 4.96
N GLU A 74 -16.08 0.39 4.06
CA GLU A 74 -17.52 0.25 4.37
C GLU A 74 -17.89 -1.22 4.72
N PRO A 75 -19.03 -1.45 5.40
CA PRO A 75 -19.57 -2.80 5.61
C PRO A 75 -19.78 -3.52 4.27
N GLY A 76 -19.16 -4.68 4.11
CA GLY A 76 -19.15 -5.41 2.83
C GLY A 76 -17.91 -5.17 1.97
N TRP A 77 -16.84 -4.55 2.49
CA TRP A 77 -15.54 -4.60 1.82
C TRP A 77 -15.09 -6.05 1.61
N GLU A 78 -14.56 -6.35 0.43
CA GLU A 78 -14.07 -7.68 0.05
C GLU A 78 -12.56 -7.63 -0.21
N GLU A 79 -11.87 -8.72 0.12
CA GLU A 79 -10.47 -8.92 -0.27
C GLU A 79 -10.43 -9.64 -1.62
N LEU A 80 -9.89 -8.96 -2.64
CA LEU A 80 -9.79 -9.51 -3.98
C LEU A 80 -8.61 -10.48 -4.09
N ARG A 81 -8.88 -11.73 -4.45
CA ARG A 81 -7.82 -12.72 -4.71
C ARG A 81 -7.07 -12.36 -6.01
N PRO A 82 -5.75 -12.10 -5.97
CA PRO A 82 -4.98 -11.91 -7.20
C PRO A 82 -4.91 -13.22 -7.99
N VAL A 83 -5.20 -13.14 -9.30
CA VAL A 83 -5.19 -14.29 -10.22
C VAL A 83 -4.01 -14.28 -11.20
N LEU A 84 -3.42 -13.11 -11.44
CA LEU A 84 -2.29 -12.95 -12.36
C LEU A 84 -1.52 -11.65 -12.04
N LEU A 85 -0.20 -11.75 -11.96
CA LEU A 85 0.73 -10.63 -11.99
C LEU A 85 1.75 -10.87 -13.11
N LEU A 86 1.92 -9.90 -14.01
CA LEU A 86 2.89 -9.96 -15.10
C LEU A 86 3.93 -8.86 -14.94
N ALA A 87 5.20 -9.24 -14.86
CA ALA A 87 6.34 -8.33 -14.86
C ALA A 87 7.42 -8.87 -15.82
N PRO A 88 8.20 -8.00 -16.49
CA PRO A 88 9.39 -8.41 -17.23
C PRO A 88 10.34 -9.20 -16.32
N ARG A 89 10.99 -10.25 -16.83
CA ARG A 89 11.88 -11.14 -16.05
C ARG A 89 12.86 -10.42 -15.10
N PRO A 90 13.62 -9.38 -15.51
CA PRO A 90 14.53 -8.69 -14.58
C PRO A 90 13.79 -7.94 -13.47
N ILE A 91 12.62 -7.37 -13.76
CA ILE A 91 11.78 -6.68 -12.78
C ILE A 91 11.19 -7.68 -11.78
N ARG A 92 10.69 -8.83 -12.27
CA ARG A 92 10.21 -9.92 -11.41
C ARG A 92 11.31 -10.40 -10.46
N ALA A 93 12.53 -10.62 -10.96
CA ALA A 93 13.65 -11.05 -10.12
C ALA A 93 13.99 -10.00 -9.05
N ALA A 94 14.01 -8.71 -9.40
CA ALA A 94 14.21 -7.63 -8.43
C ALA A 94 13.09 -7.61 -7.36
N MET A 95 11.83 -7.71 -7.77
CA MET A 95 10.68 -7.77 -6.85
C MET A 95 10.75 -8.99 -5.92
N GLU A 96 11.17 -10.16 -6.40
CA GLU A 96 11.36 -11.37 -5.60
C GLU A 96 12.53 -11.26 -4.59
N THR A 97 13.61 -10.57 -4.95
CA THR A 97 14.70 -10.26 -4.01
C THR A 97 14.23 -9.24 -2.96
N TRP A 98 13.61 -8.13 -3.37
CA TRP A 98 13.13 -7.11 -2.43
C TRP A 98 12.06 -7.66 -1.47
N ALA A 99 11.12 -8.47 -1.96
CA ALA A 99 10.12 -9.14 -1.13
C ALA A 99 10.75 -10.07 -0.07
N ARG A 100 11.88 -10.73 -0.40
CA ARG A 100 12.59 -11.63 0.52
C ARG A 100 13.48 -10.86 1.51
N ASP A 101 14.21 -9.87 1.01
CA ASP A 101 15.39 -9.31 1.67
C ASP A 101 15.22 -7.84 2.10
N GLY A 102 14.23 -7.11 1.54
CA GLY A 102 13.99 -5.67 1.78
C GLY A 102 15.08 -4.77 1.19
N ALA A 103 15.87 -5.30 0.26
CA ALA A 103 17.01 -4.68 -0.40
C ALA A 103 17.20 -5.30 -1.80
N LEU A 104 18.10 -4.73 -2.61
CA LEU A 104 18.50 -5.19 -3.94
C LEU A 104 20.03 -5.28 -4.07
#